data_AF-A0A3C1VKR2-F1
#
_entry.id   AF-A0A3C1VKR2-F1
#
_cell.length_a   1.000
_cell.length_b   1.000
_cell.length_c   1.000
_cell.angle_alpha   90.00
_cell.angle_beta   90.00
_cell.angle_gamma   90.00
#
_symmetry.space_group_name_H-M   'P 1'
#
loop_
_entity.id
_entity.type
_entity.pdbx_description
1 polymer ?
#
loop_
_entity_poly.entity_id
_entity_poly.type
_entity_poly.pdbx_seq_one_letter_code
_entity_poly.pdbx_strand_id
1 'polypeptide(L)'
;SSRILKRVNLDPTQVQTPFIPKLAEALMMPEAELRSAIERKLSRKAGRKNLVIKKNLQLTDPILENIANLKKIKLSICTNKSVQNKLSLIDKALAFSQLKESEATYKTVEICKKRRIEGVRLQADTRRYYPKSASLAPLLGRVNHDKQGVSGIEAEFNTTLTGENGITQLSFNQDSQGSYFNPLTVNQLKHGQNITLTIDANIQFHAYTAIKESVEFH
;
A
#
# COMPACT_ATOMS: atom_id res chain seq x y z
N SER A 1 6.74 -19.98 -12.69
CA SER A 1 7.38 -18.65 -12.75
C SER A 1 6.52 -17.60 -12.05
N SER A 2 7.10 -16.50 -11.58
CA SER A 2 6.33 -15.42 -10.92
C SER A 2 6.06 -14.28 -11.89
N ARG A 3 4.82 -13.79 -11.92
CA ARG A 3 4.46 -12.57 -12.65
C ARG A 3 4.67 -11.36 -11.74
N ILE A 4 5.43 -10.38 -12.22
CA ILE A 4 5.62 -9.09 -11.54
C ILE A 4 4.35 -8.27 -11.69
N LEU A 5 3.85 -7.78 -10.57
CA LEU A 5 2.65 -6.96 -10.45
C LEU A 5 2.94 -5.73 -9.59
N LYS A 6 1.93 -4.87 -9.45
CA LYS A 6 1.92 -3.71 -8.56
C LYS A 6 0.69 -3.79 -7.65
N ARG A 7 0.80 -3.11 -6.52
CA ARG A 7 -0.33 -2.83 -5.63
C ARG A 7 -0.29 -1.39 -5.16
N VAL A 8 -1.47 -0.87 -4.82
CA VAL A 8 -1.63 0.47 -4.26
C VAL A 8 -1.86 0.35 -2.77
N ASN A 9 -0.98 0.96 -1.99
CA ASN A 9 -1.10 1.09 -0.55
C ASN A 9 -1.45 2.54 -0.20
N LEU A 10 -2.45 2.70 0.65
CA LEU A 10 -2.85 3.97 1.24
C LEU A 10 -2.42 4.00 2.71
N ASP A 11 -1.93 5.15 3.16
CA ASP A 11 -1.84 5.50 4.58
C ASP A 11 -3.05 6.38 4.91
N PRO A 12 -4.12 5.82 5.50
CA PRO A 12 -5.37 6.55 5.75
C PRO A 12 -5.19 7.77 6.66
N THR A 13 -4.07 7.85 7.41
CA THR A 13 -3.79 8.98 8.31
C THR A 13 -3.20 10.20 7.59
N GLN A 14 -2.68 10.01 6.38
CA GLN A 14 -2.01 11.06 5.60
C GLN A 14 -2.84 11.52 4.39
N VAL A 15 -3.77 10.69 3.91
CA VAL A 15 -4.61 11.03 2.76
C VAL A 15 -5.55 12.18 3.12
N GLN A 16 -5.42 13.31 2.43
CA GLN A 16 -6.22 14.49 2.71
C GLN A 16 -7.60 14.40 2.04
N THR A 17 -8.66 14.78 2.75
CA THR A 17 -10.05 14.70 2.28
C THR A 17 -10.31 15.33 0.91
N PRO A 18 -9.76 16.51 0.56
CA PRO A 18 -9.97 17.13 -0.75
C PRO A 18 -9.44 16.30 -1.94
N PHE A 19 -8.51 15.38 -1.69
CA PHE A 19 -7.96 14.50 -2.72
C PHE A 19 -8.81 13.24 -2.94
N ILE A 20 -9.77 12.91 -2.06
CA ILE A 20 -10.54 11.66 -2.13
C ILE A 20 -11.27 11.47 -3.48
N PRO A 21 -11.98 12.47 -4.04
CA PRO A 21 -12.66 12.31 -5.33
C PRO A 21 -11.69 11.98 -6.47
N LYS A 22 -10.59 12.74 -6.58
CA LYS A 22 -9.55 12.54 -7.59
C LYS A 22 -8.78 11.23 -7.39
N LEU A 23 -8.63 10.79 -6.14
CA LEU A 23 -8.03 9.50 -5.81
C LEU A 23 -8.95 8.35 -6.24
N ALA A 24 -10.26 8.46 -6.00
CA ALA A 24 -11.24 7.47 -6.44
C ALA A 24 -11.26 7.32 -7.96
N GLU A 25 -11.25 8.46 -8.68
CA GLU A 25 -11.11 8.51 -10.14
C GLU A 25 -9.81 7.83 -10.60
N ALA A 26 -8.67 8.18 -10.01
CA ALA A 26 -7.39 7.58 -10.36
C ALA A 26 -7.33 6.06 -10.09
N LEU A 27 -8.04 5.60 -9.06
CA LEU A 27 -8.19 4.19 -8.70
C LEU A 27 -9.25 3.46 -9.53
N MET A 28 -9.99 4.16 -10.39
CA MET A 28 -11.13 3.61 -11.15
C MET A 28 -12.08 2.85 -10.22
N MET A 29 -12.52 3.50 -9.14
CA MET A 29 -13.46 2.94 -8.17
C MET A 29 -14.43 4.00 -7.65
N PRO A 30 -15.61 3.61 -7.15
CA PRO A 30 -16.56 4.54 -6.54
C PRO A 30 -15.97 5.28 -5.33
N GLU A 31 -16.24 6.58 -5.24
CA GLU A 31 -15.78 7.40 -4.12
C GLU A 31 -16.33 6.91 -2.77
N ALA A 32 -17.61 6.51 -2.74
CA ALA A 32 -18.25 5.98 -1.53
C ALA A 32 -17.54 4.70 -1.02
N GLU A 33 -17.11 3.83 -1.92
CA GLU A 33 -16.36 2.62 -1.57
C GLU A 33 -15.01 2.98 -0.95
N LEU A 34 -14.29 3.95 -1.54
CA LEU A 34 -13.00 4.42 -1.04
C LEU A 34 -13.14 5.06 0.36
N ARG A 35 -14.15 5.91 0.56
CA ARG A 35 -14.43 6.54 1.86
C ARG A 35 -14.72 5.49 2.94
N SER A 36 -15.62 4.55 2.65
CA SER A 36 -15.94 3.46 3.57
C SER A 36 -14.70 2.62 3.90
N ALA A 37 -13.85 2.33 2.91
CA ALA A 37 -12.61 1.59 3.14
C ALA A 37 -11.62 2.33 4.05
N ILE A 38 -11.48 3.65 3.88
CA ILE A 38 -10.65 4.53 4.72
C ILE A 38 -11.21 4.61 6.14
N GLU A 39 -12.50 4.91 6.29
CA GLU A 39 -13.17 5.05 7.59
C GLU A 39 -13.13 3.75 8.40
N ARG A 40 -13.45 2.62 7.76
CA ARG A 40 -13.36 1.28 8.38
C ARG A 40 -11.94 0.96 8.83
N LYS A 41 -10.93 1.48 8.13
CA LYS A 41 -9.53 1.28 8.51
C LYS A 41 -9.13 2.15 9.69
N LEU A 42 -9.63 3.39 9.77
CA LEU A 42 -9.41 4.33 10.87
C LEU A 42 -10.16 3.93 12.15
N SER A 43 -11.36 3.35 12.05
CA SER A 43 -12.22 3.02 13.21
C SER A 43 -11.72 1.87 14.09
N ARG A 44 -10.88 0.98 13.55
CA ARG A 44 -10.42 -0.25 14.24
C ARG A 44 -9.33 -0.02 15.32
N LYS A 45 -9.39 1.08 16.08
CA LYS A 45 -8.47 1.53 17.16
C LYS A 45 -7.07 0.86 17.17
N ALA A 46 -6.07 1.66 16.76
CA ALA A 46 -4.61 1.42 16.76
C ALA A 46 -3.99 0.75 15.51
N GLY A 47 -3.11 1.50 14.83
CA GLY A 47 -1.88 0.92 14.25
C GLY A 47 -1.81 0.53 12.77
N ARG A 48 -2.65 1.02 11.85
CA ARG A 48 -2.56 0.57 10.44
C ARG A 48 -2.24 1.69 9.45
N LYS A 49 -0.97 2.06 9.38
CA LYS A 49 -0.35 2.97 8.39
C LYS A 49 -0.45 2.50 6.93
N ASN A 50 -1.08 1.35 6.65
CA ASN A 50 -1.18 0.75 5.32
C ASN A 50 -2.53 0.03 5.10
N LEU A 51 -3.24 0.48 4.06
CA LEU A 51 -4.46 -0.10 3.48
C LEU A 51 -4.15 -0.46 2.03
N VAL A 52 -4.09 -1.75 1.71
CA VAL A 52 -4.00 -2.21 0.32
C VAL A 52 -5.36 -1.96 -0.33
N ILE A 53 -5.44 -0.99 -1.25
CA ILE A 53 -6.72 -0.60 -1.89
C ILE A 53 -6.91 -1.29 -3.24
N LYS A 54 -5.83 -1.51 -3.99
CA LYS A 54 -5.83 -2.28 -5.24
C LYS A 54 -4.63 -3.23 -5.25
N LYS A 55 -4.86 -4.47 -5.70
CA LYS A 55 -3.87 -5.55 -5.78
C LYS A 55 -3.84 -6.14 -7.18
N ASN A 56 -2.78 -6.90 -7.49
CA ASN A 56 -2.60 -7.62 -8.74
C ASN A 56 -2.60 -6.75 -10.01
N LEU A 57 -2.14 -5.50 -9.91
CA LEU A 57 -2.06 -4.60 -11.04
C LEU A 57 -0.93 -5.03 -11.98
N GLN A 58 -1.21 -5.18 -13.25
CA GLN A 58 -0.21 -5.37 -14.30
C GLN A 58 0.60 -4.09 -14.49
N LEU A 59 1.79 -4.19 -15.07
CA LEU A 59 2.64 -3.02 -15.34
C LEU A 59 2.02 -2.06 -16.37
N THR A 60 1.05 -2.55 -17.15
CA THR A 60 0.29 -1.80 -18.16
C THR A 60 -1.05 -1.26 -17.64
N ASP A 61 -1.38 -1.44 -16.35
CA ASP A 61 -2.66 -0.98 -15.82
C ASP A 61 -2.75 0.56 -15.81
N PRO A 62 -3.84 1.16 -16.31
CA PRO A 62 -4.01 2.62 -16.38
C PRO A 62 -3.99 3.29 -15.00
N ILE A 63 -4.37 2.56 -13.94
CA ILE A 63 -4.30 3.02 -12.55
C ILE A 63 -2.88 3.49 -12.18
N LEU A 64 -1.84 2.86 -12.73
CA LEU A 64 -0.45 3.24 -12.43
C LEU A 64 -0.12 4.63 -12.98
N GLU A 65 -0.55 4.92 -14.20
CA GLU A 65 -0.40 6.22 -14.84
C GLU A 65 -1.26 7.28 -14.16
N ASN A 66 -2.53 6.96 -13.87
CA ASN A 66 -3.44 7.86 -13.18
C ASN A 66 -2.91 8.30 -11.81
N ILE A 67 -2.39 7.37 -11.01
CA ILE A 67 -1.77 7.69 -9.71
C ILE A 67 -0.51 8.53 -9.89
N ALA A 68 0.31 8.25 -10.91
CA ALA A 68 1.50 9.04 -11.20
C ALA A 68 1.14 10.49 -11.57
N ASN A 69 0.06 10.69 -12.32
CA ASN A 69 -0.46 12.01 -12.67
C ASN A 69 -1.08 12.72 -11.46
N LEU A 70 -1.87 12.02 -10.64
CA LEU A 70 -2.45 12.55 -9.41
C LEU A 70 -1.38 13.10 -8.44
N LYS A 71 -0.24 12.41 -8.32
CA LYS A 71 0.88 12.85 -7.47
C LYS A 71 1.51 14.18 -7.91
N LYS A 72 1.34 14.60 -9.16
CA LYS A 72 1.85 15.87 -9.68
C LYS A 72 0.92 17.04 -9.32
N ILE A 73 -0.37 16.78 -9.12
CA ILE A 73 -1.41 17.78 -8.85
C ILE A 73 -1.25 18.38 -7.44
N LYS A 74 -1.44 19.69 -7.34
CA LYS A 74 -1.51 20.42 -6.07
C LYS A 74 -2.94 20.93 -5.84
N LEU A 75 -3.48 20.70 -4.65
CA LEU A 75 -4.77 21.24 -4.22
C LEU A 75 -4.57 22.16 -3.00
N SER A 76 -5.40 23.20 -2.89
CA SER A 76 -5.46 24.02 -1.68
C SER A 76 -6.13 23.22 -0.57
N ILE A 77 -5.37 22.91 0.48
CA ILE A 77 -5.86 22.23 1.67
C ILE A 77 -5.89 23.24 2.80
N CYS A 78 -7.07 23.45 3.36
CA CYS A 78 -7.30 24.34 4.49
C CYS A 78 -7.39 23.52 5.77
N THR A 79 -6.67 23.97 6.79
CA THR A 79 -6.69 23.35 8.11
C THR A 79 -6.93 24.43 9.15
N ASN A 80 -7.82 24.13 10.10
CA ASN A 80 -8.07 24.98 11.25
C ASN A 80 -6.93 24.82 12.24
N LYS A 81 -6.19 25.91 12.48
CA LYS A 81 -5.14 25.95 13.49
C LYS A 81 -5.58 26.87 14.63
N SER A 82 -5.53 26.35 15.85
CA SER A 82 -5.67 27.19 17.05
C SER A 82 -4.40 28.00 17.23
N VAL A 83 -4.53 29.33 17.21
CA VAL A 83 -3.44 30.27 17.47
C VAL A 83 -3.77 31.02 18.74
N GLN A 84 -2.84 31.05 19.69
CA GLN A 84 -2.98 31.86 20.90
C GLN A 84 -3.01 33.35 20.52
N ASN A 85 -4.00 34.09 21.02
CA ASN A 85 -3.99 35.52 20.87
C ASN A 85 -2.78 36.10 21.61
N LYS A 86 -1.94 36.84 20.89
CA LYS A 86 -0.82 37.56 21.48
C LYS A 86 -1.42 38.69 22.33
N LEU A 87 -1.35 38.57 23.66
CA LEU A 87 -1.81 39.61 24.59
C LEU A 87 -1.13 40.95 24.24
N SER A 88 -1.92 42.03 24.18
CA SER A 88 -1.40 43.40 24.07
C SER A 88 -0.45 43.69 25.24
N LEU A 89 0.51 44.60 25.05
CA LEU A 89 1.41 45.02 26.13
C LEU A 89 0.63 45.56 27.35
N ILE A 90 -0.52 46.19 27.11
CA ILE A 90 -1.43 46.70 28.14
C ILE A 90 -2.09 45.55 28.90
N ASP A 91 -2.59 44.53 28.20
CA ASP A 91 -3.21 43.35 28.84
C ASP A 91 -2.20 42.55 29.67
N LYS A 92 -0.94 42.48 29.22
CA LYS A 92 0.15 41.86 30.00
C LYS A 92 0.46 42.66 31.27
N ALA A 93 0.47 43.99 31.19
CA ALA A 93 0.72 44.85 32.35
C ALA A 93 -0.41 44.74 33.39
N LEU A 94 -1.67 44.70 32.93
CA LEU A 94 -2.85 44.54 33.78
C LEU A 94 -2.92 43.17 34.47
N ALA A 95 -2.47 42.11 33.76
CA ALA A 95 -2.35 40.78 34.34
C ALA A 95 -1.23 40.71 35.40
N PHE A 96 -0.11 41.38 35.16
CA PHE A 96 1.01 41.45 36.12
C PHE A 96 0.63 42.20 37.41
N SER A 97 -0.19 43.24 37.30
CA SER A 97 -0.70 43.99 38.45
C SER A 97 -1.90 43.34 39.16
N GLN A 98 -2.27 42.10 38.80
CA GLN A 98 -3.44 41.37 39.35
C GLN A 98 -4.77 42.12 39.17
N LEU A 99 -4.84 43.08 38.23
CA LEU A 99 -6.04 43.87 37.97
C LEU A 99 -6.96 43.20 36.94
N LYS A 100 -6.48 42.17 36.25
CA LYS A 100 -7.22 41.41 35.24
C LYS A 100 -6.72 39.97 35.18
N GLU A 101 -7.63 39.01 35.25
CA GLU A 101 -7.32 37.61 34.99
C GLU A 101 -7.13 37.42 33.47
N SER A 102 -5.95 36.97 33.04
CA SER A 102 -5.67 36.74 31.63
C SER A 102 -5.85 35.27 31.29
N GLU A 103 -7.04 34.88 30.84
CA GLU A 103 -7.22 33.59 30.19
C GLU A 103 -6.63 33.64 28.78
N ALA A 104 -5.85 32.63 28.41
CA ALA A 104 -5.31 32.52 27.06
C ALA A 104 -6.46 32.29 26.06
N THR A 105 -6.90 33.35 25.41
CA THR A 105 -7.93 33.26 24.36
C THR A 105 -7.30 32.68 23.09
N TYR A 106 -7.87 31.60 22.57
CA TYR A 106 -7.44 31.00 21.30
C TYR A 106 -8.36 31.45 20.17
N LYS A 107 -7.77 31.88 19.05
CA LYS A 107 -8.51 32.12 17.81
C LYS A 107 -8.22 30.99 16.83
N THR A 108 -9.28 30.39 16.31
CA THR A 108 -9.17 29.43 15.21
C THR A 108 -8.94 30.22 13.92
N VAL A 109 -7.78 30.02 13.30
CA VAL A 109 -7.47 30.61 11.99
C VAL A 109 -7.42 29.49 10.97
N GLU A 110 -8.13 29.68 9.87
CA GLU A 110 -8.07 28.79 8.72
C GLU A 110 -6.81 29.10 7.91
N ILE A 111 -5.91 28.11 7.78
CA ILE A 111 -4.68 28.26 7.00
C ILE A 111 -4.78 27.34 5.79
N CYS A 112 -4.86 27.93 4.61
CA CYS A 112 -4.89 27.22 3.34
C CYS A 112 -3.50 27.16 2.70
N LYS A 113 -3.05 25.97 2.31
CA LYS A 113 -1.78 25.78 1.57
C LYS A 113 -1.96 24.83 0.40
N LYS A 114 -1.30 25.11 -0.72
CA LYS A 114 -1.25 24.19 -1.86
C LYS A 114 -0.33 23.02 -1.54
N ARG A 115 -0.88 21.81 -1.44
CA ARG A 115 -0.12 20.58 -1.16
C ARG A 115 -0.41 19.50 -2.21
N ARG A 116 0.51 18.55 -2.35
CA ARG A 116 0.31 17.32 -3.13
C ARG A 116 -0.36 16.26 -2.26
N ILE A 117 -0.92 15.24 -2.91
CA ILE A 117 -1.48 14.10 -2.19
C ILE A 117 -0.38 13.36 -1.42
N GLU A 118 -0.65 13.04 -0.15
CA GLU A 118 0.21 12.20 0.68
C GLU A 118 -0.46 10.87 1.00
N GLY A 119 0.30 9.91 1.50
CA GLY A 119 -0.22 8.60 1.88
C GLY A 119 -0.47 7.61 0.74
N VAL A 120 -0.23 7.94 -0.53
CA VAL A 120 -0.43 6.99 -1.66
C VAL A 120 0.91 6.40 -2.14
N ARG A 121 1.07 5.08 -2.04
CA ARG A 121 2.30 4.36 -2.42
C ARG A 121 2.01 3.24 -3.41
N LEU A 122 2.81 3.18 -4.48
CA LEU A 122 2.85 2.04 -5.40
C LEU A 122 3.95 1.09 -4.90
N GLN A 123 3.60 -0.17 -4.68
CA GLN A 123 4.56 -1.19 -4.26
C GLN A 123 4.63 -2.30 -5.31
N ALA A 124 5.82 -2.85 -5.53
CA ALA A 124 5.98 -4.08 -6.30
C ALA A 124 5.29 -5.24 -5.59
N ASP A 125 4.65 -6.09 -6.36
CA ASP A 125 4.03 -7.32 -5.89
C ASP A 125 4.34 -8.47 -6.86
N THR A 126 4.09 -9.69 -6.44
CA THR A 126 4.35 -10.89 -7.23
C THR A 126 3.20 -11.88 -7.08
N ARG A 127 2.86 -12.56 -8.17
CA ARG A 127 1.88 -13.65 -8.17
C ARG A 127 2.44 -14.86 -8.90
N ARG A 128 2.26 -16.06 -8.35
CA ARG A 128 2.65 -17.30 -9.02
C ARG A 128 1.81 -17.52 -10.29
N TYR A 129 2.52 -17.86 -11.36
CA TYR A 129 1.95 -18.26 -12.65
C TYR A 129 2.34 -19.71 -12.93
N TYR A 130 1.31 -20.54 -13.17
CA TYR A 130 1.42 -21.98 -13.41
C TYR A 130 1.03 -22.28 -14.87
N PRO A 131 2.01 -22.38 -15.79
CA PRO A 131 1.75 -22.87 -17.15
C PRO A 131 1.17 -24.28 -17.11
N LYS A 132 0.28 -24.63 -18.06
CA LYS A 132 -0.37 -25.95 -18.14
C LYS A 132 -1.03 -26.38 -16.81
N SER A 133 -1.72 -25.43 -16.16
CA SER A 133 -2.20 -25.58 -14.78
C SER A 133 -3.04 -26.84 -14.53
N ALA A 134 -3.91 -27.26 -15.44
CA ALA A 134 -4.74 -28.45 -15.21
C ALA A 134 -3.92 -29.73 -15.00
N SER A 135 -2.91 -29.98 -15.84
CA SER A 135 -2.11 -31.22 -15.81
C SER A 135 -1.03 -31.22 -14.73
N LEU A 136 -0.62 -30.04 -14.24
CA LEU A 136 0.48 -29.87 -13.30
C LEU A 136 0.05 -29.35 -11.92
N ALA A 137 -1.17 -28.85 -11.75
CA ALA A 137 -1.61 -28.26 -10.48
C ALA A 137 -1.53 -29.21 -9.28
N PRO A 138 -1.90 -30.50 -9.38
CA PRO A 138 -1.76 -31.41 -8.23
C PRO A 138 -0.31 -31.60 -7.80
N LEU A 139 0.62 -31.68 -8.76
CA LEU A 139 2.06 -31.84 -8.52
C LEU A 139 2.68 -30.55 -7.97
N LEU A 140 2.54 -29.44 -8.70
CA LEU A 140 3.16 -28.17 -8.34
C LEU A 140 2.56 -27.59 -7.06
N GLY A 141 1.26 -27.78 -6.86
CA GLY A 141 0.50 -27.20 -5.77
C GLY A 141 0.28 -25.69 -5.93
N ARG A 142 0.18 -24.99 -4.80
CA ARG A 142 -0.14 -23.55 -4.78
C ARG A 142 0.50 -22.82 -3.60
N VAL A 143 0.55 -21.50 -3.71
CA VAL A 143 0.87 -20.59 -2.60
C VAL A 143 -0.40 -19.91 -2.06
N ASN A 144 -0.36 -19.50 -0.79
CA ASN A 144 -1.40 -18.70 -0.16
C ASN A 144 -1.23 -17.19 -0.45
N HIS A 145 -2.08 -16.36 0.18
CA HIS A 145 -2.04 -14.90 0.04
C HIS A 145 -0.79 -14.24 0.63
N ASP A 146 -0.13 -14.93 1.57
CA ASP A 146 1.14 -14.54 2.19
C ASP A 146 2.35 -15.06 1.40
N LYS A 147 2.12 -15.65 0.22
CA LYS A 147 3.13 -16.20 -0.70
C LYS A 147 3.88 -17.42 -0.15
N GLN A 148 3.30 -18.11 0.84
CA GLN A 148 3.82 -19.37 1.36
C GLN A 148 3.21 -20.54 0.59
N GLY A 149 4.03 -21.51 0.21
CA GLY A 149 3.58 -22.77 -0.37
C GLY A 149 2.73 -23.57 0.61
N VAL A 150 1.57 -24.04 0.16
CA VAL A 150 0.61 -24.77 1.00
C VAL A 150 0.29 -26.17 0.49
N SER A 151 0.70 -26.53 -0.72
CA SER A 151 0.58 -27.89 -1.24
C SER A 151 1.64 -28.18 -2.30
N GLY A 152 1.83 -29.48 -2.60
CA GLY A 152 2.71 -29.95 -3.68
C GLY A 152 4.15 -29.48 -3.53
N ILE A 153 4.82 -29.31 -4.67
CA ILE A 153 6.21 -28.81 -4.74
C ILE A 153 6.37 -27.42 -4.10
N GLU A 154 5.38 -26.53 -4.19
CA GLU A 154 5.45 -25.21 -3.55
C GLU A 154 5.57 -25.30 -2.03
N ALA A 155 4.88 -26.26 -1.38
CA ALA A 155 5.00 -26.48 0.06
C ALA A 155 6.32 -27.15 0.42
N GLU A 156 6.67 -28.24 -0.27
CA GLU A 156 7.88 -29.03 -0.01
C GLU A 156 9.14 -28.17 -0.11
N PHE A 157 9.24 -27.34 -1.14
CA PHE A 157 10.40 -26.48 -1.40
C PHE A 157 10.17 -25.04 -0.98
N ASN A 158 9.22 -24.75 -0.07
CA ASN A 158 8.88 -23.38 0.31
C ASN A 158 10.10 -22.60 0.82
N THR A 159 10.98 -23.24 1.61
CA THR A 159 12.20 -22.62 2.14
C THR A 159 13.18 -22.22 1.04
N THR A 160 13.39 -23.10 0.05
CA THR A 160 14.23 -22.85 -1.12
C THR A 160 13.64 -21.77 -2.05
N LEU A 161 12.31 -21.78 -2.24
CA LEU A 161 11.61 -20.96 -3.22
C LEU A 161 11.27 -19.53 -2.73
N THR A 162 11.19 -19.30 -1.42
CA THR A 162 10.70 -18.03 -0.84
C THR A 162 11.78 -16.93 -0.85
N GLY A 163 13.04 -17.28 -0.58
CA GLY A 163 14.11 -16.29 -0.37
C GLY A 163 13.90 -15.46 0.90
N GLU A 164 14.52 -14.28 0.97
CA GLU A 164 14.45 -13.36 2.12
C GLU A 164 14.02 -11.95 1.69
N ASN A 165 13.04 -11.38 2.39
CA ASN A 165 12.59 -10.00 2.15
C ASN A 165 13.63 -8.98 2.60
N GLY A 166 13.91 -7.98 1.77
CA GLY A 166 14.75 -6.84 2.14
C GLY A 166 14.01 -5.86 3.06
N ILE A 167 14.77 -5.13 3.88
CA ILE A 167 14.27 -4.07 4.77
C ILE A 167 14.98 -2.77 4.40
N THR A 168 14.20 -1.75 4.02
CA THR A 168 14.71 -0.39 3.78
C THR A 168 14.05 0.57 4.76
N GLN A 169 14.86 1.23 5.57
CA GLN A 169 14.45 2.29 6.46
C GLN A 169 14.41 3.61 5.69
N LEU A 170 13.29 4.32 5.81
CA LEU A 170 13.07 5.62 5.18
C LEU A 170 13.07 6.69 6.27
N SER A 171 14.08 7.56 6.25
CA SER A 171 14.18 8.70 7.18
C SER A 171 13.41 9.89 6.62
N PHE A 172 12.59 10.52 7.47
CA PHE A 172 11.87 11.74 7.16
C PHE A 172 12.61 12.92 7.79
N ASN A 173 12.82 13.99 7.04
CA ASN A 173 13.18 15.28 7.63
C ASN A 173 11.87 16.06 7.85
N GLN A 174 11.61 16.54 9.07
CA GLN A 174 10.33 17.18 9.43
C GLN A 174 10.06 18.45 8.60
N ASP A 175 11.12 19.09 8.11
CA ASP A 175 11.03 20.31 7.29
C ASP A 175 10.91 20.04 5.78
N SER A 176 11.28 18.84 5.30
CA SER A 176 11.11 18.49 3.90
C SER A 176 9.72 17.88 3.70
N GLN A 177 8.84 18.60 2.98
CA GLN A 177 7.50 18.15 2.62
C GLN A 177 7.52 16.86 1.75
N GLY A 178 7.71 15.71 2.39
CA GLY A 178 7.55 14.39 1.79
C GLY A 178 8.73 13.86 0.99
N SER A 179 9.93 14.45 1.09
CA SER A 179 11.11 13.89 0.41
C SER A 179 11.91 13.01 1.36
N TYR A 180 11.92 11.69 1.08
CA TYR A 180 12.76 10.72 1.78
C TYR A 180 14.22 11.10 1.60
N PHE A 181 14.91 11.45 2.68
CA PHE A 181 16.34 11.73 2.63
C PHE A 181 17.06 10.43 3.00
N ASN A 182 17.87 9.91 2.06
CA ASN A 182 18.74 8.74 2.23
C ASN A 182 18.03 7.46 2.73
N PRO A 183 17.38 6.68 1.85
CA PRO A 183 16.92 5.34 2.20
C PRO A 183 18.12 4.48 2.65
N LEU A 184 18.06 3.97 3.88
CA LEU A 184 19.06 3.06 4.44
C LEU A 184 18.54 1.63 4.27
N THR A 185 19.18 0.86 3.39
CA THR A 185 18.90 -0.58 3.29
C THR A 185 19.52 -1.28 4.49
N VAL A 186 18.66 -1.73 5.40
CA VAL A 186 19.05 -2.49 6.60
C VAL A 186 19.37 -3.93 6.21
N ASN A 187 18.49 -4.56 5.44
CA ASN A 187 18.70 -5.92 4.90
C ASN A 187 18.47 -5.94 3.39
N GLN A 188 19.39 -6.54 2.65
CA GLN A 188 19.22 -6.76 1.20
C GLN A 188 18.21 -7.88 0.93
N LEU A 189 17.41 -7.69 -0.13
CA LEU A 189 16.53 -8.73 -0.65
C LEU A 189 17.37 -9.90 -1.20
N LYS A 190 17.03 -11.14 -0.85
CA LYS A 190 17.58 -12.34 -1.49
C LYS A 190 16.48 -13.08 -2.23
N HIS A 191 16.71 -13.34 -3.52
CA HIS A 191 15.77 -14.13 -4.31
C HIS A 191 15.79 -15.60 -3.89
N GLY A 192 14.62 -16.24 -3.93
CA GLY A 192 14.52 -17.69 -3.82
C GLY A 192 15.26 -18.38 -4.96
N GLN A 193 15.68 -19.62 -4.72
CA GLN A 193 16.40 -20.42 -5.70
C GLN A 193 15.44 -21.09 -6.67
N ASN A 194 15.90 -21.29 -7.90
CA ASN A 194 15.15 -22.06 -8.89
C ASN A 194 15.33 -23.55 -8.60
N ILE A 195 14.26 -24.33 -8.85
CA ILE A 195 14.31 -25.78 -8.85
C ILE A 195 13.99 -26.29 -10.25
N THR A 196 14.66 -27.35 -10.66
CA THR A 196 14.38 -28.07 -11.92
C THR A 196 13.82 -29.42 -11.54
N LEU A 197 12.61 -29.71 -11.99
CA LEU A 197 11.97 -31.00 -11.76
C LEU A 197 12.48 -32.02 -12.79
N THR A 198 12.50 -33.28 -12.40
CA THR A 198 12.74 -34.42 -13.31
C THR A 198 11.52 -34.74 -14.19
N ILE A 199 10.39 -34.08 -13.96
CA ILE A 199 9.14 -34.30 -14.66
C ILE A 199 9.11 -33.57 -15.99
N ASP A 200 8.93 -34.34 -17.07
CA ASP A 200 8.69 -33.79 -18.41
C ASP A 200 7.25 -33.28 -18.54
N ALA A 201 7.11 -32.00 -18.90
CA ALA A 201 5.81 -31.32 -18.95
C ALA A 201 4.93 -31.73 -20.15
N ASN A 202 5.47 -32.39 -21.18
CA ASN A 202 4.71 -32.91 -22.30
C ASN A 202 4.21 -34.32 -21.99
N ILE A 203 5.08 -35.19 -21.45
CA ILE A 203 4.70 -36.53 -21.00
C ILE A 203 3.60 -36.43 -19.93
N GLN A 204 3.79 -35.56 -18.93
CA GLN A 204 2.79 -35.34 -17.88
C GLN A 204 1.45 -34.83 -18.42
N PHE A 205 1.47 -34.03 -19.48
CA PHE A 205 0.25 -33.53 -20.12
C PHE A 205 -0.51 -34.66 -20.83
N HIS A 206 0.18 -35.51 -21.59
CA HIS A 206 -0.44 -36.66 -22.25
C HIS A 206 -0.99 -37.67 -21.24
N ALA A 207 -0.23 -37.96 -20.17
CA ALA A 207 -0.68 -38.84 -19.09
C ALA A 207 -1.95 -38.30 -18.41
N TYR A 208 -1.97 -37.01 -18.07
CA TYR A 208 -3.15 -36.36 -17.50
C TYR A 208 -4.36 -36.44 -18.44
N THR A 209 -4.16 -36.19 -19.73
CA THR A 209 -5.23 -36.19 -20.73
C THR A 209 -5.84 -37.58 -20.88
N ALA A 210 -5.01 -38.63 -21.00
CA ALA A 210 -5.48 -40.01 -21.10
C ALA A 210 -6.27 -40.46 -19.85
N ILE A 211 -5.79 -40.11 -18.66
CA ILE A 211 -6.51 -40.40 -17.40
C ILE A 211 -7.86 -39.67 -17.37
N LYS A 212 -7.86 -38.39 -17.74
CA LYS A 212 -9.07 -37.57 -17.76
C LYS A 212 -10.13 -38.15 -18.71
N GLU A 213 -9.74 -38.51 -19.92
CA GLU A 213 -10.64 -39.10 -20.92
C GLU A 213 -11.22 -40.44 -20.44
N SER A 214 -10.39 -41.28 -19.81
CA SER A 214 -10.84 -42.57 -19.26
C SER A 214 -11.90 -42.40 -18.15
N VAL A 215 -11.73 -41.38 -17.30
CA VAL A 215 -12.70 -41.04 -16.25
C VAL A 215 -13.96 -40.42 -16.82
N GLU A 216 -13.88 -39.57 -17.85
CA GLU A 216 -15.07 -38.95 -18.48
C GLU A 216 -15.92 -39.94 -19.27
N PHE A 217 -15.33 -41.04 -19.74
CA PHE A 217 -16.06 -42.10 -20.45
C PHE A 217 -16.90 -42.98 -19.52
N HIS A 218 -16.64 -42.97 -18.21
CA HIS A 218 -17.35 -43.74 -17.17
C HIS A 218 -18.24 -42.85 -16.31
#